data_AF-A0A645G4W6-F1
#
_entry.id   AF-A0A645G4W6-F1
#
_cell.length_a   1.000
_cell.length_b   1.000
_cell.length_c   1.000
_cell.angle_alpha   90.00
_cell.angle_beta   90.00
_cell.angle_gamma   90.00
#
_symmetry.space_group_name_H-M   'P 1'
#
loop_
_entity.id
_entity.type
_entity.pdbx_description
1 polymer ?
#
loop_
_entity_poly.entity_id
_entity_poly.type
_entity_poly.pdbx_seq_one_letter_code
_entity_poly.pdbx_strand_id
1 'polypeptide(L)'
;MVKFSELKAEAERHSSKGGTYWETVFRGIFFIGDFQKNFKTNTYVLPDKTERLFGRTFAGFFQRFDNLGWGRGDMVRMEDPEFEKRFVVFSKDQIEARYILSPDLMRAMCTMRDKYSGKIGFAFLKSSVYIAIPSGVDRFELHGGGTFRAIERLAEEIGIFLDIVGILKLNVRIWTKE
;
A
#
# COMPACT_ATOMS: atom_id res chain seq x y z
N MET A 1 15.50 -7.12 2.54
CA MET A 1 15.72 -5.89 1.76
C MET A 1 14.47 -5.04 1.87
N VAL A 2 14.66 -3.73 1.94
CA VAL A 2 13.58 -2.75 1.96
C VAL A 2 13.88 -1.71 0.89
N LYS A 3 12.86 -1.30 0.13
CA LYS A 3 12.94 -0.29 -0.93
C LYS A 3 11.79 0.69 -0.77
N PHE A 4 12.01 1.95 -1.11
CA PHE A 4 10.97 2.95 -1.15
C PHE A 4 11.24 3.96 -2.27
N SER A 5 10.19 4.57 -2.78
CA SER A 5 10.27 5.68 -3.72
C SER A 5 8.97 6.49 -3.68
N GLU A 6 8.99 7.71 -4.20
CA GLU A 6 7.76 8.28 -4.74
C GLU A 6 7.43 7.58 -6.07
N LEU A 7 6.13 7.36 -6.32
CA LEU A 7 5.63 6.78 -7.55
C LEU A 7 4.48 7.65 -8.07
N LYS A 8 4.58 8.07 -9.33
CA LYS A 8 3.47 8.61 -10.11
C LYS A 8 3.14 7.61 -11.21
N ALA A 9 1.91 7.15 -11.24
CA ALA A 9 1.40 6.24 -12.25
C ALA A 9 0.22 6.87 -12.97
N GLU A 10 0.22 6.77 -14.30
CA GLU A 10 -0.79 7.36 -15.17
C GLU A 10 -1.37 6.29 -16.10
N ALA A 11 -2.66 6.41 -16.41
CA ALA A 11 -3.34 5.55 -17.34
C ALA A 11 -3.83 6.37 -18.52
N GLU A 12 -3.55 5.88 -19.72
CA GLU A 12 -4.16 6.38 -20.93
C GLU A 12 -5.66 6.03 -20.94
N ARG A 13 -6.49 7.02 -21.27
CA ARG A 13 -7.94 6.94 -21.37
C ARG A 13 -8.40 7.49 -22.71
N HIS A 14 -9.42 6.85 -23.28
CA HIS A 14 -10.11 7.32 -24.46
C HIS A 14 -11.44 7.97 -24.08
N SER A 15 -11.67 9.17 -24.60
CA SER A 15 -12.92 9.91 -24.49
C SER A 15 -13.95 9.33 -25.47
N SER A 16 -15.22 9.41 -25.09
CA SER A 16 -16.35 9.08 -25.98
C SER A 16 -16.40 9.94 -27.25
N LYS A 17 -15.68 11.07 -27.28
CA LYS A 17 -15.53 11.96 -28.45
C LYS A 17 -14.28 11.67 -29.31
N GLY A 18 -13.59 10.54 -29.10
CA GLY A 18 -12.47 10.11 -29.93
C GLY A 18 -11.10 10.69 -29.59
N GLY A 19 -10.95 11.36 -28.44
CA GLY A 19 -9.66 11.90 -27.97
C GLY A 19 -9.01 11.03 -26.89
N THR A 20 -7.68 11.06 -26.82
CA THR A 20 -6.90 10.40 -25.75
C THR A 20 -6.47 11.41 -24.69
N TYR A 21 -6.53 11.04 -23.41
CA TYR A 21 -5.96 11.81 -22.30
C TYR A 21 -5.32 10.90 -21.26
N TRP A 22 -4.38 11.44 -20.49
CA TRP A 22 -3.74 10.75 -19.37
C TRP A 22 -4.45 11.08 -18.07
N GLU A 23 -4.79 10.06 -17.29
CA GLU A 23 -5.39 10.18 -15.97
C GLU A 23 -4.38 9.67 -14.93
N THR A 24 -4.04 10.50 -13.94
CA THR A 24 -3.22 10.03 -12.81
C THR A 24 -4.02 9.01 -12.01
N VAL A 25 -3.49 7.79 -11.96
CA VAL A 25 -4.10 6.66 -11.26
C VAL A 25 -3.48 6.43 -9.90
N PHE A 26 -2.24 6.86 -9.67
CA PHE A 26 -1.63 6.90 -8.35
C PHE A 26 -0.56 7.97 -8.31
N ARG A 27 -0.45 8.68 -7.17
CA ARG A 27 0.68 9.53 -6.84
C ARG A 27 0.92 9.43 -5.35
N GLY A 28 2.16 9.19 -4.94
CA GLY A 28 2.54 9.15 -3.53
C GLY A 28 3.69 8.19 -3.23
N ILE A 29 3.83 7.84 -1.96
CA ILE A 29 4.91 6.99 -1.48
C ILE A 29 4.58 5.52 -1.76
N PHE A 30 5.55 4.82 -2.32
CA PHE A 30 5.50 3.38 -2.55
C PHE A 30 6.66 2.69 -1.83
N PHE A 31 6.35 1.63 -1.10
CA PHE A 31 7.31 0.91 -0.28
C PHE A 31 7.21 -0.58 -0.51
N ILE A 32 8.35 -1.26 -0.50
CA ILE A 32 8.48 -2.71 -0.61
C ILE A 32 9.37 -3.19 0.51
N GLY A 33 8.86 -4.07 1.35
CA GLY A 33 9.63 -4.74 2.40
C GLY A 33 9.59 -6.25 2.23
N ASP A 34 10.70 -6.91 2.52
CA ASP A 34 10.68 -8.37 2.66
C ASP A 34 9.80 -8.77 3.85
N PHE A 35 8.93 -9.75 3.60
CA PHE A 35 8.18 -10.44 4.63
C PHE A 35 8.85 -11.79 4.90
N GLN A 36 8.77 -12.26 6.14
CA GLN A 36 9.45 -13.49 6.56
C GLN A 36 8.76 -14.78 6.12
N LYS A 37 7.49 -14.67 5.72
CA LYS A 37 6.70 -15.82 5.26
C LYS A 37 6.65 -15.82 3.74
N ASN A 38 6.69 -17.02 3.16
CA ASN A 38 6.31 -17.23 1.77
C ASN A 38 4.79 -17.43 1.72
N PHE A 39 4.15 -16.75 0.79
CA PHE A 39 2.73 -16.76 0.51
C PHE A 39 2.48 -17.50 -0.80
N LYS A 40 1.49 -18.39 -0.79
CA LYS A 40 1.03 -19.14 -1.95
C LYS A 40 0.10 -18.30 -2.81
N THR A 41 -0.66 -17.40 -2.18
CA THR A 41 -1.63 -16.53 -2.83
C THR A 41 -1.35 -15.06 -2.54
N ASN A 42 -1.88 -14.19 -3.40
CA ASN A 42 -1.81 -12.75 -3.17
C ASN A 42 -2.94 -12.34 -2.22
N THR A 43 -2.59 -11.58 -1.18
CA THR A 43 -3.56 -10.96 -0.26
C THR A 43 -3.48 -9.45 -0.37
N TYR A 44 -4.62 -8.80 -0.57
CA TYR A 44 -4.72 -7.35 -0.70
C TYR A 44 -5.53 -6.78 0.47
N VAL A 45 -5.01 -5.72 1.10
CA VAL A 45 -5.68 -4.99 2.19
C VAL A 45 -5.85 -3.55 1.75
N LEU A 46 -7.10 -3.14 1.56
CA LEU A 46 -7.44 -1.85 0.97
C LEU A 46 -8.25 -1.03 1.98
N PRO A 47 -8.13 0.31 2.00
CA PRO A 47 -8.99 1.15 2.82
C PRO A 47 -10.47 0.84 2.55
N ASP A 48 -11.26 0.65 3.60
CA ASP A 48 -12.70 0.46 3.45
C ASP A 48 -13.36 1.77 2.97
N LYS A 49 -14.43 1.61 2.20
CA LYS A 49 -15.05 2.62 1.33
C LYS A 49 -15.50 3.86 2.10
N THR A 50 -14.65 4.88 2.19
CA THR A 50 -15.10 6.25 2.50
C THR A 50 -14.47 7.33 1.63
N GLU A 51 -13.81 7.00 0.51
CA GLU A 51 -13.53 8.02 -0.51
C GLU A 51 -13.79 7.55 -1.93
N ARG A 52 -14.84 8.13 -2.52
CA ARG A 52 -15.21 8.09 -3.94
C ARG A 52 -14.05 8.41 -4.91
N LEU A 53 -12.97 9.03 -4.41
CA LEU A 53 -11.79 9.42 -5.16
C LEU A 53 -10.77 8.26 -5.34
N PHE A 54 -10.53 7.46 -4.29
CA PHE A 54 -9.64 6.29 -4.35
C PHE A 54 -10.28 5.10 -5.07
N GLY A 55 -11.60 4.97 -4.97
CA GLY A 55 -12.34 3.91 -5.63
C GLY A 55 -12.19 3.92 -7.15
N ARG A 56 -12.07 5.07 -7.81
CA ARG A 56 -11.95 5.15 -9.29
C ARG A 56 -10.55 4.83 -9.79
N THR A 57 -9.55 5.44 -9.17
CA THR A 57 -8.13 5.25 -9.50
C THR A 57 -7.71 3.81 -9.23
N PHE A 58 -8.04 3.28 -8.07
CA PHE A 58 -7.71 1.90 -7.74
C PHE A 58 -8.65 0.88 -8.42
N ALA A 59 -9.95 1.14 -8.63
CA ALA A 59 -10.77 0.21 -9.43
C ALA A 59 -10.27 0.05 -10.87
N GLY A 60 -9.76 1.13 -11.47
CA GLY A 60 -9.13 1.06 -12.78
C GLY A 60 -7.85 0.23 -12.79
N PHE A 61 -7.02 0.33 -11.74
CA PHE A 61 -5.90 -0.59 -11.53
C PHE A 61 -6.37 -2.03 -11.28
N PHE A 62 -7.37 -2.23 -10.42
CA PHE A 62 -7.86 -3.56 -10.04
C PHE A 62 -8.52 -4.30 -11.19
N GLN A 63 -9.29 -3.63 -12.04
CA GLN A 63 -9.80 -4.24 -13.29
C GLN A 63 -8.67 -4.70 -14.20
N ARG A 64 -7.57 -3.94 -14.29
CA ARG A 64 -6.40 -4.33 -15.08
C ARG A 64 -5.68 -5.53 -14.46
N PHE A 65 -5.56 -5.61 -13.14
CA PHE A 65 -5.00 -6.78 -12.44
C PHE A 65 -5.87 -8.04 -12.57
N ASP A 66 -7.19 -7.90 -12.46
CA ASP A 66 -8.13 -9.00 -12.71
C ASP A 66 -8.01 -9.50 -14.17
N ASN A 67 -7.89 -8.59 -15.15
CA ASN A 67 -7.70 -8.93 -16.57
C ASN A 67 -6.33 -9.57 -16.87
N LEU A 68 -5.30 -9.32 -16.06
CA LEU A 68 -3.98 -9.95 -16.15
C LEU A 68 -3.94 -11.35 -15.49
N GLY A 69 -5.08 -11.87 -15.01
CA GLY A 69 -5.17 -13.17 -14.34
C GLY A 69 -4.70 -13.16 -12.88
N TRP A 70 -4.36 -11.99 -12.34
CA TRP A 70 -3.85 -11.82 -10.97
C TRP A 70 -4.98 -11.60 -9.95
N GLY A 71 -6.14 -12.18 -10.26
CA GLY A 71 -7.43 -11.87 -9.67
C GLY A 71 -7.41 -11.71 -8.15
N ARG A 72 -8.15 -10.73 -7.64
CA ARG A 72 -8.16 -10.34 -6.22
C ARG A 72 -8.57 -11.45 -5.24
N GLY A 73 -9.20 -12.52 -5.73
CA GLY A 73 -9.82 -13.55 -4.89
C GLY A 73 -11.12 -13.05 -4.24
N ASP A 74 -11.55 -13.73 -3.19
CA ASP A 74 -12.79 -13.41 -2.49
C ASP A 74 -12.54 -12.49 -1.30
N MET A 75 -13.60 -11.79 -0.87
CA MET A 75 -13.55 -10.98 0.34
C MET A 75 -13.33 -11.89 1.56
N VAL A 76 -12.32 -11.57 2.36
CA VAL A 76 -12.01 -12.29 3.61
C VAL A 76 -12.46 -11.43 4.79
N ARG A 77 -13.30 -11.99 5.66
CA ARG A 77 -13.69 -11.36 6.92
C ARG A 77 -12.66 -11.63 8.00
N MET A 78 -12.19 -10.57 8.63
CA MET A 78 -11.25 -10.59 9.74
C MET A 78 -12.00 -10.50 11.08
N GLU A 79 -11.37 -11.03 12.12
CA GLU A 79 -11.97 -11.11 13.45
C GLU A 79 -11.85 -9.80 14.25
N ASP A 80 -10.94 -8.90 13.86
CA ASP A 80 -10.70 -7.63 14.52
C ASP A 80 -11.73 -6.57 14.02
N PRO A 81 -12.69 -6.14 14.87
CA PRO A 81 -13.73 -5.20 14.45
C PRO A 81 -13.18 -3.80 14.14
N GLU A 82 -12.09 -3.39 14.77
CA GLU A 82 -11.47 -2.09 14.52
C GLU A 82 -10.73 -2.08 13.19
N PHE A 83 -10.16 -3.22 12.80
CA PHE A 83 -9.57 -3.43 11.48
C PHE A 83 -10.64 -3.47 10.38
N GLU A 84 -11.72 -4.25 10.55
CA GLU A 84 -12.82 -4.34 9.56
C GLU A 84 -13.51 -3.00 9.29
N LYS A 85 -13.52 -2.06 10.25
CA LYS A 85 -14.02 -0.68 10.03
C LYS A 85 -13.13 0.15 9.12
N ARG A 86 -11.85 -0.20 9.01
CA ARG A 86 -10.80 0.61 8.37
C ARG A 86 -10.37 0.03 7.04
N PHE A 87 -10.46 -1.29 6.89
CA PHE A 87 -9.93 -2.02 5.76
C PHE A 87 -10.88 -3.12 5.28
N VAL A 88 -10.77 -3.43 3.99
CA VAL A 88 -11.34 -4.61 3.35
C VAL A 88 -10.20 -5.50 2.85
N VAL A 89 -10.35 -6.82 3.03
CA VAL A 89 -9.35 -7.81 2.64
C VAL A 89 -9.86 -8.65 1.47
N PHE A 90 -9.00 -8.88 0.48
CA PHE A 90 -9.24 -9.80 -0.63
C PHE A 90 -8.10 -10.81 -0.72
N SER A 91 -8.43 -12.10 -0.86
CA SER A 91 -7.46 -13.18 -1.07
C SER A 91 -8.11 -14.38 -1.75
N LYS A 92 -7.31 -15.20 -2.45
CA LYS A 92 -7.75 -16.50 -2.97
C LYS A 92 -7.72 -17.61 -1.91
N ASP A 93 -7.03 -17.39 -0.80
CA ASP A 93 -6.96 -18.32 0.32
C ASP A 93 -7.32 -17.59 1.63
N GLN A 94 -8.53 -17.89 2.11
CA GLN A 94 -9.11 -17.37 3.35
C GLN A 94 -8.27 -17.74 4.59
N ILE A 95 -7.66 -18.92 4.61
CA ILE A 95 -6.88 -19.41 5.74
C ILE A 95 -5.54 -18.70 5.75
N GLU A 96 -4.84 -18.70 4.60
CA GLU A 96 -3.55 -18.03 4.46
C GLU A 96 -3.65 -16.53 4.80
N ALA A 97 -4.71 -15.84 4.35
CA ALA A 97 -4.93 -14.43 4.68
C ALA A 97 -4.96 -14.17 6.20
N ARG A 98 -5.61 -15.04 6.99
CA ARG A 98 -5.65 -14.92 8.47
C ARG A 98 -4.30 -15.22 9.12
N TYR A 99 -3.50 -16.10 8.52
CA TYR A 99 -2.12 -16.37 8.96
C TYR A 99 -1.14 -15.24 8.65
N ILE A 100 -1.36 -14.50 7.56
CA ILE A 100 -0.60 -13.30 7.19
C ILE A 100 -1.01 -12.16 8.12
N LEU A 101 -2.31 -11.88 8.20
CA LEU A 101 -2.91 -10.77 8.93
C LEU A 101 -3.15 -11.12 10.40
N SER A 102 -2.06 -11.41 11.11
CA SER A 102 -2.09 -11.61 12.57
C SER A 102 -2.68 -10.39 13.29
N PRO A 103 -3.26 -10.56 14.50
CA PRO A 103 -3.80 -9.45 15.29
C PRO A 103 -2.81 -8.29 15.49
N ASP A 104 -1.53 -8.58 15.70
CA ASP A 104 -0.49 -7.57 15.84
C ASP A 104 -0.27 -6.77 14.55
N LEU A 105 -0.27 -7.46 13.40
CA LEU A 105 -0.11 -6.81 12.11
C LEU A 105 -1.33 -5.96 11.76
N MET A 106 -2.55 -6.44 12.05
CA MET A 106 -3.78 -5.67 11.86
C MET A 106 -3.76 -4.39 12.70
N ARG A 107 -3.39 -4.47 13.97
CA ARG A 107 -3.24 -3.28 14.83
C ARG A 107 -2.19 -2.31 14.30
N ALA A 108 -1.04 -2.82 13.86
CA ALA A 108 0.01 -2.00 13.25
C ALA A 108 -0.48 -1.29 11.97
N MET A 109 -1.26 -1.97 11.12
CA MET A 109 -1.89 -1.36 9.94
C MET A 109 -2.89 -0.26 10.31
N CYS A 110 -3.69 -0.46 11.37
CA CYS A 110 -4.59 0.57 11.89
C CYS A 110 -3.81 1.80 12.38
N THR A 111 -2.73 1.60 13.15
CA THR A 111 -1.84 2.70 13.59
C THR A 111 -1.23 3.44 12.40
N MET A 112 -0.75 2.72 11.41
CA MET A 112 -0.22 3.30 10.16
C MET A 112 -1.29 4.15 9.46
N ARG A 113 -2.49 3.61 9.29
CA ARG A 113 -3.60 4.33 8.64
C ARG A 113 -3.93 5.63 9.36
N ASP A 114 -4.03 5.58 10.68
CA ASP A 114 -4.40 6.74 11.48
C ASP A 114 -3.29 7.82 11.44
N LYS A 115 -2.03 7.41 11.32
CA LYS A 115 -0.88 8.32 11.11
C LYS A 115 -0.84 8.95 9.71
N TYR A 116 -1.24 8.23 8.67
CA TYR A 116 -1.16 8.67 7.26
C TYR A 116 -2.52 9.02 6.64
N SER A 117 -3.37 9.68 7.43
CA SER A 117 -4.63 10.30 6.94
C SER A 117 -5.63 9.35 6.28
N GLY A 118 -5.65 8.07 6.69
CA GLY A 118 -6.67 7.12 6.25
C GLY A 118 -6.43 6.48 4.87
N LYS A 119 -5.44 6.96 4.11
CA LYS A 119 -5.22 6.57 2.71
C LYS A 119 -3.96 5.71 2.65
N ILE A 120 -4.09 4.43 2.97
CA ILE A 120 -2.97 3.48 2.89
C ILE A 120 -3.46 2.12 2.42
N GLY A 121 -2.81 1.56 1.41
CA GLY A 121 -3.09 0.20 0.93
C GLY A 121 -1.89 -0.71 1.13
N PHE A 122 -2.16 -1.99 1.34
CA PHE A 122 -1.15 -3.03 1.48
C PHE A 122 -1.42 -4.18 0.51
N ALA A 123 -0.35 -4.81 0.04
CA ALA A 123 -0.44 -6.03 -0.74
C ALA A 123 0.67 -6.99 -0.34
N PHE A 124 0.32 -8.26 -0.14
CA PHE A 124 1.22 -9.34 0.24
C PHE A 124 1.36 -10.28 -0.94
N LEU A 125 2.56 -10.33 -1.53
CA LEU A 125 2.85 -11.10 -2.72
C LEU A 125 4.15 -11.86 -2.52
N LYS A 126 4.11 -13.18 -2.75
CA LYS A 126 5.25 -14.09 -2.58
C LYS A 126 5.89 -13.98 -1.19
N SER A 127 6.91 -13.16 -0.99
CA SER A 127 7.53 -12.95 0.31
C SER A 127 7.84 -11.48 0.56
N SER A 128 6.97 -10.61 0.05
CA SER A 128 7.10 -9.18 0.20
C SER A 128 5.77 -8.53 0.56
N VAL A 129 5.86 -7.48 1.35
CA VAL A 129 4.77 -6.53 1.58
C VAL A 129 5.03 -5.30 0.73
N TYR A 130 3.99 -4.87 0.03
CA TYR A 130 3.92 -3.65 -0.75
C TYR A 130 2.99 -2.69 -0.05
N ILE A 131 3.36 -1.42 0.04
CA ILE A 131 2.60 -0.40 0.74
C ILE A 131 2.51 0.83 -0.14
N ALA A 132 1.29 1.33 -0.30
CA ALA A 132 1.01 2.52 -1.09
C ALA A 132 0.34 3.56 -0.19
N ILE A 133 0.99 4.71 -0.04
CA ILE A 133 0.50 5.87 0.70
C ILE A 133 0.33 7.02 -0.31
N PRO A 134 -0.88 7.25 -0.81
CA PRO A 134 -1.17 8.35 -1.71
C PRO A 134 -0.84 9.70 -1.07
N SER A 135 -0.21 10.57 -1.84
CA SER A 135 0.18 11.93 -1.42
C SER A 135 0.00 12.88 -2.60
N GLY A 136 -0.48 14.10 -2.32
CA GLY A 136 -0.53 15.19 -3.30
C GLY A 136 0.74 16.04 -3.34
N VAL A 137 1.72 15.71 -2.50
CA VAL A 137 2.97 16.47 -2.31
C VAL A 137 4.11 15.69 -2.94
N ASP A 138 4.89 16.35 -3.80
CA ASP A 138 6.16 15.84 -4.32
C ASP A 138 7.14 15.61 -3.17
N ARG A 139 7.67 14.40 -3.06
CA ARG A 139 8.60 13.99 -2.01
C ARG A 139 9.95 13.66 -2.65
N PHE A 140 11.01 13.69 -1.86
CA PHE A 140 12.38 13.38 -2.27
C PHE A 140 12.98 14.35 -3.30
N GLU A 141 12.47 15.58 -3.34
CA GLU A 141 13.00 16.65 -4.17
C GLU A 141 13.72 17.71 -3.31
N LEU A 142 15.04 17.83 -3.50
CA LEU A 142 15.87 18.85 -2.89
C LEU A 142 15.70 20.20 -3.60
N HIS A 143 14.54 20.83 -3.41
CA HIS A 143 14.32 22.18 -3.90
C HIS A 143 15.23 23.17 -3.17
N GLY A 144 15.96 24.00 -3.93
CA GLY A 144 16.72 25.12 -3.37
C GLY A 144 18.13 24.79 -2.85
N GLY A 145 18.75 23.69 -3.29
CA GLY A 145 20.20 23.51 -3.12
C GLY A 145 20.69 23.23 -1.69
N GLY A 146 19.96 22.42 -0.91
CA GLY A 146 20.43 21.94 0.40
C GLY A 146 20.27 22.94 1.55
N THR A 147 19.31 23.86 1.46
CA THR A 147 18.92 24.70 2.62
C THR A 147 18.51 23.85 3.82
N PHE A 148 18.62 24.41 5.03
CA PHE A 148 18.18 23.74 6.26
C PHE A 148 16.74 23.20 6.15
N ARG A 149 15.84 23.97 5.56
CA ARG A 149 14.45 23.56 5.30
C ARG A 149 14.33 22.35 4.36
N ALA A 150 15.19 22.27 3.35
CA ALA A 150 15.25 21.12 2.45
C ALA A 150 15.76 19.87 3.17
N ILE A 151 16.71 20.02 4.10
CA ILE A 151 17.21 18.94 4.94
C ILE A 151 16.14 18.47 5.94
N GLU A 152 15.42 19.39 6.59
CA GLU A 152 14.29 19.05 7.48
C GLU A 152 13.22 18.25 6.74
N ARG A 153 12.83 18.69 5.54
CA ARG A 153 11.85 17.97 4.72
C ARG A 153 12.32 16.57 4.33
N LEU A 154 13.60 16.43 3.97
CA LEU A 154 14.19 15.12 3.69
C LEU A 154 14.20 14.23 4.94
N ALA A 155 14.49 14.80 6.11
CA ALA A 155 14.46 14.06 7.38
C ALA A 155 13.05 13.59 7.72
N GLU A 156 12.01 14.42 7.51
CA GLU A 156 10.61 14.01 7.65
C GLU A 156 10.26 12.85 6.70
N GLU A 157 10.72 12.92 5.45
CA GLU A 157 10.49 11.89 4.44
C GLU A 157 11.16 10.55 4.79
N ILE A 158 12.39 10.61 5.32
CA ILE A 158 13.08 9.43 5.86
C ILE A 158 12.36 8.92 7.12
N GLY A 159 11.80 9.81 7.93
CA GLY A 159 10.99 9.47 9.10
C GLY A 159 9.81 8.55 8.75
N ILE A 160 9.12 8.84 7.64
CA ILE A 160 8.01 7.99 7.13
C ILE A 160 8.49 6.56 6.88
N PHE A 161 9.68 6.40 6.29
CA PHE A 161 10.26 5.10 6.03
C PHE A 161 10.59 4.35 7.34
N LEU A 162 11.21 5.03 8.30
CA LEU A 162 11.56 4.44 9.59
C LEU A 162 10.30 4.02 10.37
N ASP A 163 9.24 4.83 10.29
CA ASP A 163 7.94 4.52 10.86
C ASP A 163 7.32 3.26 10.26
N ILE A 164 7.32 3.12 8.92
CA ILE A 164 6.82 1.91 8.25
C ILE A 164 7.55 0.67 8.77
N VAL A 165 8.88 0.72 8.80
CA VAL A 165 9.72 -0.40 9.24
C VAL A 165 9.46 -0.73 10.71
N GLY A 166 9.39 0.28 11.57
CA GLY A 166 9.19 0.12 13.00
C GLY A 166 7.79 -0.37 13.37
N ILE A 167 6.75 0.26 12.82
CA ILE A 167 5.35 -0.06 13.12
C ILE A 167 4.99 -1.47 12.61
N LEU A 168 5.39 -1.81 11.39
CA LEU A 168 5.14 -3.14 10.82
C LEU A 168 6.15 -4.20 11.26
N LYS A 169 7.13 -3.83 12.11
CA LYS A 169 8.19 -4.72 12.63
C LYS A 169 8.93 -5.48 11.53
N LEU A 170 9.15 -4.86 10.37
CA LEU A 170 9.78 -5.51 9.20
C LEU A 170 11.26 -5.84 9.43
N ASN A 171 11.87 -5.22 10.44
CA ASN A 171 13.24 -5.45 10.89
C ASN A 171 13.40 -6.66 11.82
N VAL A 172 12.32 -7.18 12.40
CA VAL A 172 12.39 -8.27 13.38
C VAL A 172 12.36 -9.60 12.64
N ARG A 173 13.51 -10.24 12.34
CA ARG A 173 13.56 -11.61 11.80
C ARG A 173 13.11 -12.62 12.85
N ILE A 174 11.81 -12.96 12.85
CA ILE A 174 11.25 -13.97 13.76
C ILE A 174 11.48 -15.39 13.21
N TRP A 175 11.71 -15.55 11.90
CA TRP A 175 11.90 -16.86 11.25
C TRP A 175 13.03 -16.85 10.21
N THR A 176 13.85 -17.91 10.22
CA THR A 176 14.80 -18.23 9.14
C THR A 176 14.04 -18.71 7.90
N LYS A 177 14.38 -18.16 6.73
CA LYS A 177 13.85 -18.64 5.45
C LYS A 177 14.49 -20.00 5.16
N GLU A 178 13.68 -21.05 5.06
CA GLU A 178 14.07 -22.30 4.39
C GLU A 178 13.93 -22.13 2.86
#